data_AF-A0A932P827-F1
#
_entry.id   AF-A0A932P827-F1
#
_cell.length_a   1.000
_cell.length_b   1.000
_cell.length_c   1.000
_cell.angle_alpha   90.00
_cell.angle_beta   90.00
_cell.angle_gamma   90.00
#
_symmetry.space_group_name_H-M   'P 1'
#
loop_
_entity.id
_entity.type
_entity.pdbx_description
1 polymer ?
#
loop_
_entity_poly.entity_id
_entity_poly.type
_entity_poly.pdbx_seq_one_letter_code
_entity_poly.pdbx_strand_id
1 'polypeptide(L)' 'MNKIAGLLIALLLAVIVGGGLFLSTWDPPPPSAKIEKVIPDERFPR' A
#
# COMPACT_ATOMS: atom_id res chain seq x y z
N MET A 1 23.42 -20.52 8.05
CA MET A 1 22.14 -20.19 7.38
C MET A 1 22.14 -20.83 6.00
N ASN A 2 21.05 -21.46 5.59
CA ASN A 2 20.91 -21.96 4.22
C ASN A 2 20.99 -20.76 3.24
N LYS A 3 21.70 -20.91 2.12
CA LYS A 3 21.89 -19.83 1.12
C LYS A 3 20.55 -19.29 0.64
N ILE A 4 19.56 -20.17 0.46
CA ILE A 4 18.19 -19.83 0.09
C ILE A 4 17.52 -18.98 1.17
N ALA A 5 17.64 -19.38 2.43
CA ALA A 5 17.06 -18.62 3.55
C ALA A 5 17.68 -17.22 3.66
N GLY A 6 19.00 -17.09 3.47
CA GLY A 6 19.67 -15.80 3.44
C GLY A 6 19.17 -14.90 2.30
N LEU A 7 18.99 -15.46 1.10
CA LEU A 7 18.45 -14.73 -0.05
C LEU A 7 17.03 -14.22 0.22
N LEU A 8 16.16 -15.06 0.78
CA LEU A 8 14.78 -14.69 1.10
C LEU A 8 14.70 -13.56 2.12
N ILE A 9 15.57 -13.59 3.14
CA ILE A 9 15.64 -12.53 4.15
C ILE A 9 16.12 -11.21 3.50
N ALA A 10 17.16 -11.27 2.66
CA ALA A 10 17.65 -10.08 1.96
C ALA A 10 16.58 -9.48 1.03
N LEU A 11 15.84 -10.32 0.31
CA LEU A 11 14.75 -9.89 -0.56
C LEU A 11 13.62 -9.24 0.25
N LEU A 12 13.23 -9.83 1.38
CA LEU A 12 12.22 -9.28 2.27
C LEU A 12 12.62 -7.89 2.77
N LEU A 13 13.87 -7.74 3.22
CA LEU A 13 14.41 -6.45 3.66
C LEU A 13 14.40 -5.42 2.52
N ALA A 14 14.78 -5.83 1.30
CA ALA A 14 14.74 -4.95 0.14
C ALA A 14 13.32 -4.47 -0.19
N VAL A 15 12.31 -5.35 -0.09
CA VAL A 15 10.90 -4.97 -0.31
C VAL A 15 10.40 -4.02 0.78
N ILE A 16 10.74 -4.28 2.04
CA ILE A 16 10.31 -3.41 3.16
C ILE A 16 10.94 -2.02 3.03
N VAL A 17 12.25 -1.95 2.78
CA VAL A 17 12.95 -0.67 2.65
C VAL A 17 12.51 0.07 1.39
N GLY A 18 12.49 -0.62 0.24
CA GLY A 18 12.07 -0.02 -1.03
C GLY A 18 10.61 0.43 -0.98
N GLY A 19 9.72 -0.40 -0.45
CA GLY A 19 8.30 -0.06 -0.24
C GLY A 19 8.11 1.09 0.73
N GLY A 20 8.86 1.12 1.83
CA GLY A 20 8.82 2.22 2.79
C GLY A 20 9.27 3.55 2.18
N LEU A 21 10.36 3.55 1.42
CA LEU A 21 10.84 4.75 0.70
C LEU A 21 9.88 5.21 -0.39
N PHE A 22 9.29 4.27 -1.14
CA PHE A 22 8.30 4.59 -2.15
C PHE A 22 7.06 5.22 -1.52
N LEU A 23 6.51 4.62 -0.46
CA LEU A 23 5.32 5.14 0.22
C LEU A 23 5.58 6.47 0.95
N SER A 24 6.80 6.70 1.44
CA SER A 24 7.13 7.96 2.13
C SER A 24 7.30 9.14 1.18
N THR A 25 7.57 8.89 -0.10
CA THR A 25 7.87 9.93 -1.09
C THR A 25 6.79 10.07 -2.16
N TRP A 26 5.96 9.06 -2.36
CA TRP A 26 4.95 9.08 -3.41
C TRP A 26 3.76 9.97 -3.03
N ASP A 27 3.54 11.00 -3.84
CA ASP A 27 2.35 11.84 -3.82
C ASP A 27 1.39 11.39 -4.94
N PRO A 28 0.37 10.56 -4.66
CA PRO A 28 -0.56 10.10 -5.67
C PRO A 28 -1.37 11.29 -6.22
N PRO A 29 -1.57 11.37 -7.55
CA PRO A 29 -2.28 12.48 -8.15
C PRO A 29 -3.73 12.53 -7.65
N PRO A 30 -4.34 13.72 -7.59
CA PRO A 30 -5.76 13.83 -7.28
C PRO A 30 -6.61 13.05 -8.30
N PRO A 31 -7.81 12.60 -7.93
CA PRO A 31 -8.74 11.95 -8.85
C PRO A 31 -8.96 12.82 -10.11
N SER A 32 -8.84 12.21 -11.29
CA SER A 32 -8.98 12.92 -12.57
C SER A 32 -10.42 13.32 -12.89
N ALA A 33 -11.38 12.83 -12.12
CA ALA A 33 -12.80 13.12 -12.25
C ALA A 33 -13.48 13.07 -10.88
N LYS A 34 -14.63 13.74 -10.76
CA LYS A 34 -15.46 13.72 -9.56
C LYS A 34 -16.02 12.31 -9.37
N ILE A 35 -15.75 11.69 -8.21
CA ILE A 35 -16.30 10.38 -7.84
C ILE A 35 -17.52 10.61 -6.96
N GLU A 36 -18.69 10.16 -7.42
CA GLU A 36 -19.91 10.15 -6.62
C GLU A 36 -20.15 8.73 -6.10
N LYS A 37 -20.18 8.57 -4.78
CA LYS A 37 -20.43 7.28 -4.13
C LYS A 37 -21.79 7.31 -3.45
N VAL A 38 -22.70 6.45 -3.89
CA VAL A 38 -23.96 6.20 -3.19
C VAL A 38 -23.64 5.41 -1.92
N ILE A 39 -23.95 5.97 -0.76
CA ILE A 39 -23.87 5.25 0.52
C ILE A 39 -25.25 4.66 0.80
N PRO A 40 -25.40 3.33 0.91
CA PRO A 40 -26.68 2.71 1.26
C PRO A 40 -27.18 3.22 2.62
N ASP A 41 -28.50 3.42 2.73
CA ASP A 41 -29.16 3.94 3.93
C ASP A 41 -28.88 3.06 5.17
N GLU A 42 -28.71 1.74 4.97
CA GLU A 42 -28.44 0.78 6.05
C GLU A 42 -27.12 1.04 6.80
N ARG A 43 -26.22 1.88 6.24
CA ARG A 43 -24.95 2.22 6.88
C ARG A 43 -25.04 3.37 7.88
N PHE A 44 -26.19 4.03 7.99
CA PHE A 44 -26.40 5.14 8.92
C PHE A 44 -27.05 4.65 10.23
N PRO A 45 -26.50 5.00 11.42
CA PRO A 45 -27.17 4.75 12.70
C PRO A 45 -28.51 5.50 12.80
N ARG A 46 -29.49 4.92 13.50
CA ARG A 46 -30.80 5.54 13.77
C ARG A 46 -30.85 6.14 15.16
#